data_AF-A0A1Z5YRN9-F1
#
_entry.id   AF-A0A1Z5YRN9-F1
#
_cell.length_a   1.000
_cell.length_b   1.000
_cell.length_c   1.000
_cell.angle_alpha   90.00
_cell.angle_beta   90.00
_cell.angle_gamma   90.00
#
_symmetry.space_group_name_H-M   'P 1'
#
loop_
_entity.id
_entity.type
_entity.pdbx_description
1 polymer ?
#
loop_
_entity_poly.entity_id
_entity_poly.type
_entity_poly.pdbx_seq_one_letter_code
_entity_poly.pdbx_strand_id
1 'polypeptide(L)'
;MSTLEMPNPSDILAEIVQNTCFDTPDRFDPLLNDIRSLLRSLAPDVSAGNLAKTVRAGVYFLRTSHSRRDVIADFFDSYPVGTTAAEILAVMECS
;
A
#
# COMPACT_ATOMS: atom_id res chain seq x y z
N MET A 1 8.40 -22.21 -15.18
CA MET A 1 8.14 -20.76 -15.27
C MET A 1 7.94 -20.29 -13.85
N SER A 2 8.82 -19.44 -13.29
CA SER A 2 8.54 -18.82 -12.00
C SER A 2 7.36 -17.87 -12.19
N THR A 3 6.18 -18.30 -11.77
CA THR A 3 5.14 -17.37 -11.34
C THR A 3 5.75 -16.62 -10.16
N LEU A 4 6.31 -15.42 -10.40
CA LEU A 4 6.56 -14.49 -9.31
C LEU A 4 5.19 -14.26 -8.66
N GLU A 5 4.91 -15.00 -7.59
CA GLU A 5 3.70 -14.81 -6.81
C GLU A 5 3.75 -13.39 -6.28
N MET A 6 2.78 -12.58 -6.70
CA MET A 6 2.69 -11.20 -6.26
C MET A 6 2.45 -11.22 -4.75
N PRO A 7 3.27 -10.52 -3.95
CA PRO A 7 3.20 -10.63 -2.51
C PRO A 7 1.84 -10.17 -1.99
N ASN A 8 1.32 -10.88 -0.99
CA ASN A 8 0.01 -10.59 -0.42
C ASN A 8 0.03 -9.21 0.25
N PRO A 9 -0.90 -8.29 -0.11
CA PRO A 9 -0.97 -6.96 0.48
C PRO A 9 -1.12 -6.93 2.00
N SER A 10 -1.88 -7.86 2.58
CA SER A 10 -2.07 -7.93 4.02
C SER A 10 -0.78 -8.37 4.73
N ASP A 11 -0.05 -9.34 4.16
CA ASP A 11 1.21 -9.82 4.74
C ASP A 11 2.30 -8.74 4.66
N ILE A 12 2.41 -8.03 3.54
CA ILE A 12 3.33 -6.89 3.39
C ILE A 12 3.00 -5.82 4.43
N LEU A 13 1.72 -5.43 4.53
CA LEU A 13 1.34 -4.39 5.47
C LEU A 13 1.65 -4.82 6.90
N ALA A 14 1.40 -6.10 7.25
CA ALA A 14 1.67 -6.65 8.57
C ALA A 14 3.16 -6.59 8.92
N GLU A 15 4.03 -6.90 7.96
CA GLU A 15 5.49 -6.79 8.12
C GLU A 15 5.92 -5.34 8.38
N ILE A 16 5.38 -4.38 7.63
CA ILE A 16 5.74 -2.96 7.74
C ILE A 16 5.25 -2.35 9.06
N VAL A 17 4.03 -2.69 9.47
CA VAL A 17 3.46 -2.13 10.70
C VAL A 17 3.98 -2.82 11.96
N GLN A 18 4.76 -3.88 11.84
CA GLN A 18 5.26 -4.64 12.98
C GLN A 18 6.00 -3.72 13.95
N ASN A 19 5.67 -3.81 15.24
CA ASN A 19 6.23 -2.95 16.30
C ASN A 19 5.90 -1.45 16.15
N THR A 20 4.92 -1.11 15.32
CA THR A 20 4.36 0.25 15.23
C THR A 20 2.98 0.30 15.88
N CYS A 21 2.45 1.50 16.06
CA CYS A 21 1.09 1.65 16.60
C CYS A 21 -0.03 1.17 15.66
N PHE A 22 0.29 0.67 14.46
CA PHE A 22 -0.67 0.11 13.48
C PHE A 22 -0.72 -1.42 13.49
N ASP A 23 0.06 -2.10 14.34
CA ASP A 23 0.10 -3.58 14.46
C ASP A 23 -1.16 -4.19 15.11
N THR A 24 -2.05 -3.35 15.64
CA THR A 24 -3.32 -3.77 16.26
C THR A 24 -4.43 -3.85 15.22
N PRO A 25 -5.34 -4.84 15.28
CA PRO A 25 -6.44 -5.00 14.32
C PRO A 25 -7.26 -3.72 14.11
N ASP A 26 -7.55 -2.99 15.20
CA ASP A 26 -8.31 -1.73 15.19
C ASP A 26 -7.70 -0.62 14.32
N ARG A 27 -6.42 -0.73 14.00
CA ARG A 27 -5.67 0.26 13.20
C ARG A 27 -5.13 -0.32 11.91
N PHE A 28 -4.87 -1.63 11.88
CA PHE A 28 -4.48 -2.38 10.70
C PHE A 28 -5.59 -2.40 9.65
N ASP A 29 -6.82 -2.80 10.02
CA ASP A 29 -7.91 -2.94 9.04
C ASP A 29 -8.30 -1.60 8.40
N PRO A 30 -8.41 -0.48 9.14
CA PRO A 30 -8.64 0.82 8.52
C PRO A 30 -7.50 1.27 7.60
N LEU A 31 -6.25 0.92 7.93
CA LEU A 31 -5.10 1.27 7.11
C LEU A 31 -5.10 0.50 5.79
N LEU A 32 -5.37 -0.80 5.84
CA LEU A 32 -5.53 -1.62 4.64
C LEU A 32 -6.70 -1.13 3.77
N ASN A 33 -7.81 -0.74 4.38
CA ASN A 33 -8.94 -0.17 3.65
C ASN A 33 -8.65 1.20 3.03
N ASP A 34 -7.84 2.05 3.66
CA ASP A 34 -7.37 3.30 3.06
C ASP A 34 -6.52 3.04 1.82
N ILE A 35 -5.59 2.07 1.90
CA ILE A 35 -4.75 1.66 0.77
C ILE A 35 -5.63 1.16 -0.39
N ARG A 36 -6.60 0.29 -0.09
CA ARG A 36 -7.58 -0.21 -1.08
C ARG A 36 -8.37 0.93 -1.71
N SER A 37 -8.85 1.88 -0.91
CA SER A 37 -9.64 3.02 -1.38
C SER A 37 -8.81 3.95 -2.26
N LEU A 38 -7.55 4.19 -1.91
CA LEU A 38 -6.61 4.94 -2.73
C LEU A 38 -6.43 4.24 -4.09
N LEU A 39 -6.11 2.95 -4.10
CA LEU A 39 -5.91 2.18 -5.32
C LEU A 39 -7.12 2.23 -6.27
N ARG A 40 -8.34 2.17 -5.73
CA ARG A 40 -9.58 2.31 -6.52
C ARG A 40 -9.80 3.71 -7.12
N SER A 41 -9.23 4.75 -6.50
CA SER A 41 -9.38 6.13 -6.95
C SER A 41 -8.35 6.55 -8.01
N LEU A 42 -7.33 5.72 -8.24
CA LEU A 42 -6.21 6.01 -9.13
C LEU A 42 -6.44 5.45 -10.53
N ALA A 43 -5.68 5.97 -11.50
CA ALA A 43 -5.61 5.33 -12.80
C ALA A 43 -4.90 3.96 -12.68
N PRO A 44 -5.36 2.93 -13.42
CA PRO A 44 -4.93 1.56 -13.24
C PRO A 44 -3.45 1.33 -13.54
N ASP A 45 -2.84 2.17 -14.37
CA ASP A 45 -1.45 2.13 -14.85
C ASP A 45 -0.46 2.86 -13.93
N VAL A 46 -0.92 3.51 -12.86
CA VAL A 46 -0.04 4.19 -11.90
C VAL A 46 0.83 3.15 -11.20
N SER A 47 2.16 3.32 -11.26
CA SER A 47 3.09 2.35 -10.71
C SER A 47 3.34 2.53 -9.21
N ALA A 48 3.69 1.45 -8.52
CA ALA A 48 4.01 1.38 -7.10
C ALA A 48 5.12 2.37 -6.72
N GLY A 49 6.18 2.47 -7.54
CA GLY A 49 7.24 3.45 -7.29
C GLY A 49 6.80 4.90 -7.41
N ASN A 50 5.80 5.21 -8.26
CA ASN A 50 5.21 6.55 -8.30
C ASN A 50 4.30 6.79 -7.08
N LEU A 51 3.56 5.77 -6.64
CA LEU A 51 2.73 5.83 -5.43
C LEU A 51 3.57 6.07 -4.18
N ALA A 52 4.65 5.32 -3.97
CA ALA A 52 5.57 5.51 -2.85
C ALA A 52 6.08 6.95 -2.77
N LYS A 53 6.52 7.51 -3.92
CA LYS A 53 7.02 8.90 -4.00
C LYS A 53 5.93 9.93 -3.69
N THR A 54 4.76 9.80 -4.31
CA THR A 54 3.66 10.78 -4.18
C THR A 54 3.00 10.75 -2.81
N VAL A 55 2.85 9.57 -2.21
CA VAL A 55 2.37 9.41 -0.83
C VAL A 55 3.35 10.04 0.17
N ARG A 56 4.65 9.77 0.02
CA ARG A 56 5.69 10.34 0.89
C ARG A 56 5.80 11.86 0.76
N ALA A 57 5.58 12.39 -0.44
CA ALA A 57 5.44 13.83 -0.68
C ALA A 57 4.13 14.45 -0.15
N GLY A 58 3.21 13.62 0.36
CA GLY A 58 1.93 14.05 0.93
C GLY A 58 0.86 14.40 -0.10
N VAL A 59 1.05 14.11 -1.39
CA VAL A 59 0.14 14.52 -2.48
C VAL A 59 -1.29 14.00 -2.27
N TYR A 60 -1.44 12.73 -1.88
CA TYR A 60 -2.75 12.11 -1.67
C TYR A 60 -3.27 12.23 -0.23
N PHE A 61 -2.41 12.61 0.72
CA PHE A 61 -2.68 12.51 2.15
C PHE A 61 -2.27 13.77 2.91
N LEU A 62 -2.60 14.96 2.38
CA LEU A 62 -2.18 16.24 2.94
C LEU A 62 -2.57 16.46 4.41
N ARG A 63 -3.65 15.82 4.88
CA ARG A 63 -4.17 15.94 6.27
C ARG A 63 -3.79 14.78 7.19
N THR A 64 -3.08 13.79 6.68
CA THR A 64 -2.75 12.56 7.42
C THR A 64 -1.43 12.72 8.19
N SER A 65 -1.31 12.11 9.38
CA SER A 65 -0.07 12.11 10.15
C SER A 65 1.10 11.56 9.32
N HIS A 66 2.31 12.10 9.55
CA HIS A 66 3.51 11.67 8.85
C HIS A 66 3.71 10.15 8.98
N SER A 67 3.53 9.60 10.18
CA SER A 67 3.66 8.17 10.45
C SER A 67 2.76 7.26 9.60
N ARG A 68 1.50 7.64 9.36
CA ARG A 68 0.58 6.83 8.53
C ARG A 68 0.96 6.93 7.05
N ARG A 69 1.41 8.11 6.59
CA ARG A 69 1.87 8.30 5.20
C ARG A 69 3.14 7.52 4.92
N ASP A 70 4.08 7.52 5.86
CA ASP A 70 5.33 6.79 5.71
C ASP A 70 5.07 5.29 5.60
N VAL A 71 4.20 4.73 6.46
CA VAL A 71 3.78 3.33 6.37
C VAL A 71 3.11 3.00 5.01
N ILE A 72 2.21 3.85 4.52
CA ILE A 72 1.58 3.64 3.20
C ILE A 72 2.61 3.76 2.07
N ALA A 73 3.58 4.66 2.19
CA ALA A 73 4.65 4.80 1.20
C ALA A 73 5.57 3.57 1.20
N ASP A 74 5.94 3.07 2.39
CA ASP A 74 6.73 1.86 2.58
C ASP A 74 6.00 0.65 2.01
N PHE A 75 4.66 0.58 2.17
CA PHE A 75 3.83 -0.47 1.56
C PHE A 75 3.98 -0.52 0.04
N PHE A 76 3.93 0.62 -0.63
CA PHE A 76 4.13 0.66 -2.07
C PHE A 76 5.59 0.41 -2.48
N ASP A 77 6.56 0.74 -1.63
CA ASP A 77 7.99 0.53 -1.89
C ASP A 77 8.40 -0.95 -1.78
N SER A 78 7.61 -1.77 -1.07
CA SER A 78 7.77 -3.24 -1.00
C SER A 78 7.42 -3.98 -2.29
N TYR A 79 6.76 -3.32 -3.25
CA TYR A 79 6.48 -3.89 -4.56
C TYR A 79 7.56 -3.52 -5.58
N PRO A 80 7.78 -4.35 -6.62
CA PRO A 80 8.57 -3.94 -7.78
C PRO A 80 8.08 -2.58 -8.34
N VAL A 81 9.02 -1.69 -8.66
CA VAL A 81 8.72 -0.29 -9.07
C VAL A 81 7.72 -0.18 -10.21
N GLY A 82 7.67 -1.19 -11.10
CA GLY A 82 6.78 -1.26 -12.25
C GLY A 82 5.40 -1.90 -11.98
N THR A 83 5.19 -2.50 -10.81
CA THR A 83 3.88 -3.06 -10.43
C THR A 83 2.84 -1.95 -10.39
N THR A 84 1.71 -2.18 -11.02
CA THR A 84 0.65 -1.18 -11.22
C THR A 84 -0.39 -1.21 -10.10
N ALA A 85 -1.11 -0.10 -9.94
CA ALA A 85 -2.20 0.00 -8.99
C ALA A 85 -3.28 -1.06 -9.23
N ALA A 86 -3.57 -1.37 -10.51
CA ALA A 86 -4.53 -2.42 -10.87
C ALA A 86 -4.06 -3.82 -10.44
N GLU A 87 -2.78 -4.13 -10.59
CA GLU A 87 -2.20 -5.40 -10.17
C GLU A 87 -2.30 -5.59 -8.64
N ILE A 88 -1.90 -4.58 -7.87
CA ILE A 88 -1.99 -4.62 -6.40
C ILE A 88 -3.45 -4.75 -5.95
N LEU A 89 -4.35 -3.96 -6.55
CA LEU A 89 -5.78 -4.00 -6.24
C LEU A 89 -6.39 -5.38 -6.54
N ALA A 90 -6.03 -6.00 -7.66
CA ALA A 90 -6.52 -7.33 -8.01
C ALA A 90 -6.16 -8.37 -6.94
N VAL A 91 -4.95 -8.31 -6.37
CA VAL A 91 -4.55 -9.23 -5.29
C VAL A 91 -5.31 -8.90 -4.00
N MET A 92 -5.50 -7.62 -3.68
CA MET A 92 -6.28 -7.18 -2.50
C MET A 92 -7.76 -7.60 -2.53
N GLU A 93 -8.32 -7.81 -3.72
CA GLU A 93 -9.72 -8.21 -3.91
C GLU A 93 -9.91 -9.73 -4.06
N CYS A 94 -8.83 -10.46 -4.36
CA CYS A 94 -8.82 -11.93 -4.41
C CYS A 94 -8.45 -12.60 -3.08
N SER A 95 -8.00 -11.82 -2.09
CA SER A 95 -7.55 -12.29 -0.76
C SER A 95 -8.67 -12.28 0.28
#